data_AF-A0AA43FQ33-F1
#
_entry.id   AF-A0AA43FQ33-F1
#
_cell.length_a   1.000
_cell.length_b   1.000
_cell.length_c   1.000
_cell.angle_alpha   90.00
_cell.angle_beta   90.00
_cell.angle_gamma   90.00
#
_symmetry.space_group_name_H-M   'P 1'
#
loop_
_entity.id
_entity.type
_entity.pdbx_description
1 polymer ?
#
loop_
_entity_poly.entity_id
_entity_poly.type
_entity_poly.pdbx_seq_one_letter_code
_entity_poly.pdbx_strand_id
1 'polypeptide(L)'
;MNPFQRRLLWSSSLLTGITGLVYFWMKYAMEPTDPWAVINHPLQPWVLKAHILVAPVMVFSVGLIGATHIWRHYAQRVRVGRRSGLLAMWVLPAMVMTGYLVQAVTHEGWLVVMAWTHIGTGSAYLASLVLHHRVFRTAPMAVAPSRGRVADPVSAGYSTMTPEAFEPRARNGNTMSSPRSTLTALLLAVLAIPASAQQAQRATGPVIQSGGAVFEVSDPDFPTRMDMEYRIAFEVADASPGEDQLNASLNTVARFLNMHAGAGIPRDRIHAAVVVHGAAGPELLDNDAFRARTGRDNPNVKLVEELLAAGVQIVLCGQTQASRNIPREGLIDGVQVALSAITALYTFQTDGYQVNPW
;
A
#
# COMPACT_ATOMS: atom_id res chain seq x y z
N MET A 1 -17.98 9.14 29.06
CA MET A 1 -17.30 9.26 27.75
C MET A 1 -17.75 10.57 27.11
N ASN A 2 -16.82 11.37 26.60
CA ASN A 2 -17.17 12.62 25.92
C ASN A 2 -17.69 12.36 24.48
N PRO A 3 -18.35 13.34 23.82
CA PRO A 3 -18.91 13.13 22.48
C PRO A 3 -17.88 12.78 21.42
N PHE A 4 -16.67 13.34 21.52
CA PHE A 4 -15.56 13.09 20.60
C PHE A 4 -15.08 11.63 20.66
N GLN A 5 -14.72 11.15 21.85
CA GLN A 5 -14.31 9.76 22.11
C GLN A 5 -15.35 8.77 21.62
N ARG A 6 -16.64 9.06 21.86
CA ARG A 6 -17.74 8.22 21.38
C ARG A 6 -17.75 8.17 19.86
N ARG A 7 -17.70 9.31 19.18
CA ARG A 7 -17.69 9.37 17.71
C ARG A 7 -16.49 8.63 17.13
N LEU A 8 -15.30 8.88 17.68
CA LEU A 8 -14.05 8.25 17.26
C LEU A 8 -14.09 6.72 17.42
N LEU A 9 -14.53 6.22 18.57
CA LEU A 9 -14.66 4.78 18.83
C LEU A 9 -15.60 4.12 17.82
N TRP A 10 -16.78 4.70 17.60
CA TRP A 10 -17.78 4.13 16.70
C TRP A 10 -17.37 4.21 15.24
N SER A 11 -16.85 5.35 14.78
CA SER A 11 -16.46 5.50 13.38
C SER A 11 -15.28 4.59 13.02
N SER A 12 -14.25 4.54 13.87
CA SER A 12 -13.08 3.69 13.64
C SER A 12 -13.41 2.20 13.75
N SER A 13 -14.22 1.78 14.73
CA SER A 13 -14.65 0.38 14.85
C SER A 13 -15.53 -0.05 13.66
N LEU A 14 -16.45 0.82 13.23
CA LEU A 14 -17.31 0.54 12.07
C LEU A 14 -16.49 0.44 10.79
N LEU A 15 -15.58 1.38 10.54
CA LEU A 15 -14.75 1.38 9.34
C LEU A 15 -13.77 0.18 9.31
N THR A 16 -13.20 -0.18 10.45
CA THR A 16 -12.37 -1.40 10.60
C THR A 16 -13.21 -2.66 10.30
N GLY A 17 -14.44 -2.73 10.83
CA GLY A 17 -15.35 -3.84 10.56
C GLY A 17 -15.77 -3.95 9.10
N ILE A 18 -16.13 -2.83 8.46
CA ILE A 18 -16.52 -2.78 7.05
C ILE A 18 -15.35 -3.21 6.16
N THR A 19 -14.17 -2.63 6.35
CA THR A 19 -12.98 -3.00 5.55
C THR A 19 -12.61 -4.47 5.73
N GLY A 20 -12.69 -5.00 6.96
CA GLY A 20 -12.45 -6.42 7.23
C GLY A 20 -13.48 -7.34 6.56
N LEU A 21 -14.77 -7.00 6.64
CA LEU A 21 -15.85 -7.77 6.03
C LEU A 21 -15.76 -7.77 4.50
N VAL A 22 -15.50 -6.60 3.89
CA VAL A 22 -15.33 -6.48 2.44
C VAL A 22 -14.11 -7.27 1.98
N TYR A 23 -12.99 -7.21 2.71
CA TYR A 23 -11.81 -8.00 2.39
C TYR A 23 -12.08 -9.52 2.50
N PHE A 24 -12.77 -9.95 3.56
CA PHE A 24 -13.19 -11.35 3.72
C PHE A 24 -14.05 -11.81 2.55
N TRP A 25 -15.05 -11.01 2.17
CA TRP A 25 -15.91 -11.31 1.03
C TRP A 25 -15.12 -11.44 -0.28
N MET A 26 -14.23 -10.48 -0.57
CA MET A 26 -13.36 -10.54 -1.74
C MET A 26 -12.50 -11.81 -1.74
N LYS A 27 -11.93 -12.17 -0.59
CA LYS A 27 -11.00 -13.31 -0.50
C LYS A 27 -11.66 -14.68 -0.57
N TYR A 28 -12.87 -14.85 -0.03
CA TYR A 28 -13.48 -16.17 0.16
C TYR A 28 -14.81 -16.37 -0.57
N ALA A 29 -15.50 -15.30 -0.97
CA ALA A 29 -16.83 -15.38 -1.58
C ALA A 29 -16.86 -14.91 -3.03
N MET A 30 -15.90 -14.10 -3.48
CA MET A 30 -15.79 -13.73 -4.89
C MET A 30 -15.00 -14.79 -5.66
N GLU A 31 -15.56 -15.24 -6.77
CA GLU A 31 -14.82 -16.03 -7.74
C GLU A 31 -13.76 -15.14 -8.41
N PRO A 32 -12.53 -15.62 -8.57
CA PRO A 32 -11.52 -14.87 -9.29
C PRO A 32 -11.92 -14.68 -10.75
N THR A 33 -11.65 -13.50 -11.29
CA THR A 33 -11.96 -13.16 -12.70
C THR A 33 -11.14 -13.98 -13.70
N ASP A 34 -10.09 -14.66 -13.24
CA ASP A 34 -9.22 -15.55 -14.02
C ASP A 34 -8.93 -16.79 -13.15
N PRO A 35 -9.03 -18.02 -13.70
CA PRO A 35 -8.71 -19.27 -13.00
C PRO A 35 -7.36 -19.31 -12.29
N TRP A 36 -6.41 -18.45 -12.68
CA TRP A 36 -5.06 -18.36 -12.12
C TRP A 36 -4.80 -17.07 -11.33
N ALA A 37 -5.85 -16.29 -11.06
CA ALA A 37 -5.71 -15.04 -10.33
C ALA A 37 -5.31 -15.30 -8.86
N VAL A 38 -4.21 -14.70 -8.44
CA VAL A 38 -3.75 -14.70 -7.03
C VAL A 38 -4.67 -13.85 -6.13
N ILE A 39 -5.40 -12.91 -6.73
CA ILE A 39 -6.41 -12.09 -6.08
C ILE A 39 -7.75 -12.25 -6.81
N ASN A 40 -8.86 -12.27 -6.07
CA ASN A 40 -10.16 -12.48 -6.69
C ASN A 40 -10.74 -11.18 -7.26
N HIS A 41 -10.29 -10.03 -6.77
CA HIS A 41 -10.80 -8.72 -7.19
C HIS A 41 -9.68 -7.65 -7.20
N PRO A 42 -9.63 -6.75 -8.20
CA PRO A 42 -8.58 -5.71 -8.28
C PRO A 42 -8.49 -4.78 -7.06
N LEU A 43 -9.61 -4.55 -6.37
CA LEU A 43 -9.65 -3.75 -5.13
C LEU A 43 -9.16 -4.48 -3.87
N GLN A 44 -8.97 -5.80 -3.92
CA GLN A 44 -8.61 -6.61 -2.75
C GLN A 44 -7.36 -6.09 -2.00
N PRO A 45 -6.23 -5.74 -2.67
CA PRO A 45 -5.06 -5.18 -1.98
C PRO A 45 -5.33 -3.81 -1.34
N TRP A 46 -6.19 -3.01 -1.96
CA TRP A 46 -6.54 -1.67 -1.47
C TRP A 46 -7.42 -1.73 -0.23
N VAL A 47 -8.39 -2.66 -0.20
CA VAL A 47 -9.23 -2.90 0.98
C VAL A 47 -8.39 -3.44 2.14
N LEU A 48 -7.42 -4.33 1.88
CA LEU A 48 -6.48 -4.80 2.91
C LEU A 48 -5.67 -3.64 3.50
N LYS A 49 -5.08 -2.79 2.65
CA LYS A 49 -4.34 -1.59 3.10
C LYS A 49 -5.23 -0.66 3.92
N ALA A 50 -6.47 -0.44 3.49
CA ALA A 50 -7.43 0.38 4.25
C ALA A 50 -7.69 -0.21 5.64
N HIS A 51 -7.87 -1.53 5.76
CA HIS A 51 -8.03 -2.20 7.05
C HIS A 51 -6.81 -2.00 7.96
N ILE A 52 -5.61 -2.19 7.44
CA ILE A 52 -4.34 -2.00 8.16
C ILE A 52 -4.16 -0.55 8.63
N LEU A 53 -4.60 0.44 7.84
CA LEU A 53 -4.51 1.86 8.19
C LEU A 53 -5.53 2.28 9.24
N VAL A 54 -6.75 1.75 9.18
CA VAL A 54 -7.85 2.17 10.08
C VAL A 54 -7.78 1.45 11.43
N ALA A 55 -7.34 0.19 11.47
CA ALA A 55 -7.31 -0.61 12.70
C ALA A 55 -6.49 0.03 13.85
N PRO A 56 -5.30 0.64 13.63
CA PRO A 56 -4.56 1.35 14.68
C PRO A 56 -5.35 2.52 15.28
N VAL A 57 -6.14 3.25 14.47
CA VAL A 57 -7.00 4.33 14.96
C VAL A 57 -8.07 3.79 15.90
N MET A 58 -8.65 2.62 15.58
CA MET A 58 -9.59 1.94 16.47
C MET A 58 -8.91 1.51 17.78
N VAL A 59 -7.74 0.86 17.74
CA VAL A 59 -7.00 0.47 18.96
C VAL A 59 -6.69 1.69 19.83
N PHE A 60 -6.21 2.77 19.21
CA PHE A 60 -5.95 4.04 19.90
C PHE A 60 -7.22 4.61 20.54
N SER A 61 -8.36 4.57 19.84
CA SER A 61 -9.63 5.06 20.38
C SER A 61 -10.09 4.28 21.61
N VAL A 62 -9.87 2.97 21.64
CA VAL A 62 -10.16 2.14 22.82
C VAL A 62 -9.20 2.47 23.96
N GLY A 63 -7.91 2.67 23.66
CA GLY A 63 -6.92 3.14 24.62
C GLY A 63 -7.33 4.47 25.27
N LEU A 64 -7.82 5.42 24.50
CA LEU A 64 -8.26 6.75 24.96
C LEU A 64 -9.43 6.67 25.97
N ILE A 65 -10.34 5.72 25.80
CA ILE A 65 -11.44 5.48 26.75
C ILE A 65 -11.04 4.54 27.89
N GLY A 66 -9.85 3.95 27.85
CA GLY A 66 -9.32 3.04 28.85
C GLY A 66 -9.34 3.63 30.25
N ALA A 67 -8.69 4.78 30.48
CA ALA A 67 -8.63 5.40 31.80
C ALA A 67 -9.96 6.04 32.24
N THR A 68 -10.69 6.65 31.30
CA THR A 68 -11.85 7.51 31.63
C THR A 68 -13.17 6.75 31.71
N HIS A 69 -13.27 5.60 31.05
CA HIS A 69 -14.47 4.76 31.03
C HIS A 69 -14.19 3.35 31.54
N ILE A 70 -13.28 2.61 30.90
CA ILE A 70 -13.09 1.18 31.20
C ILE A 70 -12.58 0.97 32.63
N TRP A 71 -11.44 1.59 32.98
CA TRP A 71 -10.81 1.48 34.28
C TRP A 71 -11.70 2.01 35.41
N ARG A 72 -12.31 3.19 35.20
CA ARG A 72 -13.22 3.80 36.18
C ARG A 72 -14.42 2.90 36.48
N HIS A 73 -15.10 2.38 35.45
CA HIS A 73 -16.25 1.49 35.65
C HIS A 73 -15.86 0.13 36.23
N TYR A 74 -14.68 -0.38 35.89
CA TYR A 74 -14.12 -1.59 36.48
C TYR A 74 -13.82 -1.41 37.98
N ALA A 75 -13.09 -0.35 38.34
CA ALA A 75 -12.73 -0.02 39.72
C ALA A 75 -13.96 0.27 40.58
N GLN A 76 -14.96 0.98 40.04
CA GLN A 76 -16.22 1.30 40.74
C GLN A 76 -17.22 0.14 40.77
N ARG A 77 -16.88 -1.03 40.19
CA ARG A 77 -17.72 -2.24 40.16
C ARG A 77 -19.15 -1.99 39.66
N VAL A 78 -19.32 -1.06 38.72
CA VAL A 78 -20.63 -0.68 38.17
C VAL A 78 -21.31 -1.94 37.58
N ARG A 79 -22.56 -2.20 37.97
CA ARG A 79 -23.28 -3.44 37.58
C ARG A 79 -23.84 -3.40 36.16
N VAL A 80 -24.33 -2.23 35.73
CA VAL A 80 -24.92 -2.04 34.39
C VAL A 80 -23.84 -2.15 33.32
N GLY A 81 -24.08 -2.98 32.30
CA GLY A 81 -23.15 -3.13 31.15
C GLY A 81 -21.84 -3.86 31.45
N ARG A 82 -21.63 -4.38 32.68
CA ARG A 82 -20.33 -4.96 33.09
C ARG A 82 -19.93 -6.20 32.32
N ARG A 83 -20.86 -7.15 32.11
CA ARG A 83 -20.56 -8.40 31.38
C ARG A 83 -20.18 -8.14 29.93
N SER A 84 -20.95 -7.28 29.24
CA SER A 84 -20.66 -6.90 27.86
C SER A 84 -19.38 -6.07 27.73
N GLY A 85 -19.07 -5.21 28.72
CA GLY A 85 -17.82 -4.44 28.75
C GLY A 85 -16.58 -5.32 29.00
N LEU A 86 -16.68 -6.29 29.91
CA LEU A 86 -15.59 -7.25 30.16
C LEU A 86 -15.35 -8.17 28.97
N LEU A 87 -16.41 -8.60 28.28
CA LEU A 87 -16.27 -9.36 27.03
C LEU A 87 -15.47 -8.57 25.99
N ALA A 88 -15.86 -7.32 25.73
CA ALA A 88 -15.14 -6.45 24.80
C ALA A 88 -13.67 -6.23 25.22
N MET A 89 -13.42 -6.08 26.52
CA MET A 89 -12.09 -5.88 27.10
C MET A 89 -11.16 -7.09 26.88
N TRP A 90 -11.67 -8.31 26.94
CA TRP A 90 -10.87 -9.53 26.75
C TRP A 90 -10.71 -9.94 25.30
N VAL A 91 -11.73 -9.70 24.47
CA VAL A 91 -11.68 -10.06 23.05
C VAL A 91 -10.74 -9.12 22.28
N LEU A 92 -10.66 -7.83 22.66
CA LEU A 92 -9.82 -6.86 21.96
C LEU A 92 -8.33 -7.23 21.92
N PRO A 93 -7.64 -7.56 23.04
CA PRO A 93 -6.24 -7.98 22.98
C PRO A 93 -6.00 -9.21 22.10
N ALA A 94 -6.90 -10.19 22.13
CA ALA A 94 -6.80 -11.37 21.28
C ALA A 94 -6.93 -11.00 19.79
N MET A 95 -7.86 -10.12 19.44
CA MET A 95 -8.03 -9.60 18.07
C MET A 95 -6.81 -8.81 17.61
N VAL A 96 -6.26 -7.92 18.44
CA VAL A 96 -5.07 -7.12 18.09
C VAL A 96 -3.83 -8.00 17.92
N MET A 97 -3.61 -8.94 18.85
CA MET A 97 -2.48 -9.86 18.81
C MET A 97 -2.51 -10.73 17.55
N THR A 98 -3.67 -11.32 17.25
CA THR A 98 -3.83 -12.15 16.04
C THR A 98 -3.67 -11.33 14.77
N GLY A 99 -4.12 -10.07 14.75
CA GLY A 99 -3.92 -9.17 13.61
C GLY A 99 -2.46 -8.85 13.34
N TYR A 100 -1.66 -8.66 14.39
CA TYR A 100 -0.21 -8.51 14.29
C TYR A 100 0.47 -9.80 13.82
N LEU A 101 0.10 -10.94 14.40
CA LEU A 101 0.68 -12.25 14.05
C LEU A 101 0.41 -12.67 12.61
N VAL A 102 -0.75 -12.31 12.03
CA VAL A 102 -1.02 -12.54 10.60
C VAL A 102 0.01 -11.84 9.69
N GLN A 103 0.64 -10.75 10.14
CA GLN A 103 1.67 -10.03 9.37
C GLN A 103 3.08 -10.55 9.60
N ALA A 104 3.31 -11.26 10.71
CA ALA A 104 4.65 -11.67 11.15
C ALA A 104 4.94 -13.16 10.94
N VAL A 105 3.91 -14.02 10.97
CA VAL A 105 4.07 -15.47 10.83
C VAL A 105 4.28 -15.83 9.36
N THR A 106 5.26 -16.69 9.08
CA THR A 106 5.55 -17.16 7.70
C THR A 106 5.06 -18.59 7.44
N HIS A 107 4.87 -19.40 8.49
CA HIS A 107 4.40 -20.79 8.36
C HIS A 107 2.91 -20.83 7.98
N GLU A 108 2.60 -21.46 6.84
CA GLU A 108 1.26 -21.47 6.23
C GLU A 108 0.16 -21.97 7.18
N GLY A 109 0.38 -23.09 7.86
CA GLY A 109 -0.62 -23.64 8.80
C GLY A 109 -0.92 -22.68 9.96
N TRP A 110 0.07 -21.92 10.42
CA TRP A 110 -0.12 -20.97 11.51
C TRP A 110 -0.78 -19.69 11.02
N LEU A 111 -0.48 -19.25 9.80
CA LEU A 111 -1.15 -18.13 9.15
C LEU A 111 -2.67 -18.38 9.03
N VAL A 112 -3.07 -19.58 8.62
CA VAL A 112 -4.49 -19.96 8.53
C VAL A 112 -5.17 -19.89 9.90
N VAL A 113 -4.55 -20.46 10.93
CA VAL A 113 -5.10 -20.44 12.30
C VAL A 113 -5.20 -19.00 12.82
N MET A 114 -4.17 -18.17 12.62
CA MET A 114 -4.17 -16.77 13.04
C MET A 114 -5.23 -15.95 12.29
N ALA A 115 -5.39 -16.16 10.98
CA ALA A 115 -6.40 -15.49 10.18
C ALA A 115 -7.83 -15.80 10.66
N TRP A 116 -8.17 -17.07 10.86
CA TRP A 116 -9.49 -17.46 11.36
C TRP A 116 -9.72 -16.97 12.79
N THR A 117 -8.70 -17.02 13.65
CA THR A 117 -8.79 -16.48 15.02
C THR A 117 -9.02 -14.96 14.99
N HIS A 118 -8.34 -14.23 14.10
CA HIS A 118 -8.51 -12.80 13.93
C HIS A 118 -9.93 -12.45 13.45
N ILE A 119 -10.47 -13.19 12.48
CA ILE A 119 -11.84 -13.01 11.97
C ILE A 119 -12.87 -13.28 13.08
N GLY A 120 -12.69 -14.38 13.84
CA GLY A 120 -13.59 -14.77 14.92
C GLY A 120 -13.59 -13.77 16.07
N THR A 121 -12.41 -13.37 16.53
CA THR A 121 -12.26 -12.38 17.61
C THR A 121 -12.69 -10.98 17.18
N GLY A 122 -12.45 -10.58 15.92
CA GLY A 122 -12.96 -9.33 15.35
C GLY A 122 -14.49 -9.27 15.29
N SER A 123 -15.13 -10.36 14.84
CA SER A 123 -16.59 -10.49 14.84
C SER A 123 -17.16 -10.42 16.26
N ALA A 124 -16.54 -11.13 17.21
CA ALA A 124 -16.93 -11.11 18.61
C ALA A 124 -16.77 -9.71 19.25
N TYR A 125 -15.70 -8.98 18.90
CA TYR A 125 -15.48 -7.61 19.36
C TYR A 125 -16.59 -6.68 18.90
N LEU A 126 -16.92 -6.67 17.60
CA LEU A 126 -17.99 -5.83 17.06
C LEU A 126 -19.36 -6.16 17.70
N ALA A 127 -19.68 -7.45 17.85
CA ALA A 127 -20.89 -7.89 18.51
C ALA A 127 -20.94 -7.44 19.98
N SER A 128 -19.82 -7.57 20.70
CA SER A 128 -19.72 -7.15 22.11
C SER A 128 -19.92 -5.63 22.27
N LEU A 129 -19.39 -4.82 21.34
CA LEU A 129 -19.52 -3.37 21.34
C LEU A 129 -20.97 -2.94 21.11
N VAL A 130 -21.65 -3.56 20.14
CA VAL A 130 -23.08 -3.33 19.87
C VAL A 130 -23.94 -3.75 21.06
N LEU A 131 -23.67 -4.92 21.64
CA LEU A 131 -24.38 -5.40 22.83
C LEU A 131 -24.18 -4.45 24.02
N HIS A 132 -22.95 -4.00 24.25
CA HIS A 132 -22.62 -3.08 25.33
C HIS A 132 -23.39 -1.76 25.21
N HIS A 133 -23.47 -1.22 23.99
CA HIS A 133 -24.25 -0.01 23.70
C HIS A 133 -25.76 -0.19 23.89
N ARG A 134 -26.30 -1.33 23.44
CA ARG A 134 -27.72 -1.66 23.63
C ARG A 134 -28.07 -1.75 25.11
N VAL A 135 -27.28 -2.49 25.90
CA VAL A 135 -27.48 -2.63 27.35
C VAL A 135 -27.45 -1.27 28.07
N PHE A 136 -26.57 -0.36 27.65
CA PHE A 136 -26.53 0.99 28.22
C PHE A 136 -27.72 1.87 27.82
N ARG A 137 -28.28 1.68 26.62
CA ARG A 137 -29.45 2.43 26.16
C ARG A 137 -30.76 1.95 26.77
N THR A 138 -30.86 0.67 27.12
CA THR A 138 -32.09 0.06 27.65
C THR A 138 -32.13 -0.01 29.18
N ALA A 139 -31.05 0.29 29.87
CA ALA A 139 -31.03 0.32 31.33
C ALA A 139 -31.97 1.42 31.86
N PRO A 140 -32.97 1.10 32.71
CA PRO A 140 -33.84 2.10 33.28
C PRO A 140 -33.00 3.09 34.10
N MET A 141 -33.16 4.39 33.84
CA MET A 141 -32.60 5.42 34.70
C MET A 141 -33.25 5.24 36.07
N ALA A 142 -32.47 4.82 37.07
CA ALA A 142 -32.94 4.79 38.44
C ALA A 142 -33.43 6.20 38.79
N VAL A 143 -34.73 6.31 39.08
CA VAL A 143 -35.37 7.52 39.58
C VAL A 143 -34.56 7.99 40.79
N ALA A 144 -34.04 9.21 40.73
CA ALA A 144 -33.33 9.80 41.87
C ALA A 144 -34.27 9.85 43.07
N PRO A 145 -33.83 9.48 44.28
CA PRO A 145 -34.68 9.61 45.47
C PRO A 145 -35.04 11.08 45.65
N SER A 146 -36.34 11.33 45.86
CA SER A 146 -36.88 12.65 46.16
C SER A 146 -36.11 13.25 47.33
N ARG A 147 -35.45 14.38 47.10
CA ARG A 147 -34.85 15.15 48.19
C ARG A 147 -35.97 15.61 49.12
N GLY A 148 -36.03 14.97 50.27
CA GLY A 148 -36.80 15.43 51.42
C GLY A 148 -36.41 16.86 51.78
N ARG A 149 -37.46 17.68 51.87
CA ARG A 149 -37.59 18.98 52.53
C ARG A 149 -36.48 19.26 53.57
N VAL A 150 -35.63 20.24 53.28
CA VAL A 150 -34.86 20.98 54.30
C VAL A 150 -35.38 22.41 54.24
N ALA A 151 -35.92 22.86 55.37
CA ALA A 151 -36.38 24.21 55.57
C ALA A 151 -35.17 25.12 55.85
N ASP A 152 -35.08 26.25 55.15
CA ASP A 152 -34.23 27.36 55.53
C ASP A 152 -35.10 28.58 55.85
N PRO A 153 -34.88 29.24 57.01
CA PRO A 153 -35.63 30.42 57.39
C PRO A 153 -34.90 31.71 57.00
N VAL A 154 -35.70 32.78 57.02
CA VAL A 154 -35.34 34.19 57.19
C VAL A 154 -35.05 35.02 55.93
N SER A 155 -36.10 35.78 55.63
CA SER A 155 -36.17 37.07 54.94
C SER A 155 -35.25 38.16 55.51
N ALA A 156 -34.51 38.82 54.62
CA ALA A 156 -34.13 40.24 54.72
C ALA A 156 -33.75 40.67 53.29
N GLY A 157 -34.56 41.45 52.58
CA GLY A 157 -34.61 42.90 52.71
C GLY A 157 -34.20 43.52 51.37
N TYR A 158 -35.15 43.63 50.44
CA TYR A 158 -34.97 44.39 49.20
C TYR A 158 -35.33 45.83 49.48
N SER A 159 -34.33 46.72 49.49
CA SER A 159 -34.54 48.16 49.46
C SER A 159 -34.08 48.70 48.11
N THR A 160 -35.00 49.41 47.47
CA THR A 160 -34.91 50.11 46.19
C THR A 160 -33.80 51.16 46.16
N MET A 161 -33.06 51.27 45.06
CA MET A 161 -32.59 52.57 44.53
C MET A 161 -32.13 52.47 43.06
N THR A 162 -32.23 53.61 42.40
CA THR A 162 -32.37 53.95 40.98
C THR A 162 -31.13 53.76 40.09
N PRO A 163 -31.29 53.83 38.74
CA PRO A 163 -30.18 53.78 37.80
C PRO A 163 -29.61 55.18 37.56
N GLU A 164 -28.32 55.37 37.81
CA GLU A 164 -27.61 56.58 37.35
C GLU A 164 -26.34 56.24 36.58
N ALA A 165 -26.22 56.99 35.49
CA ALA A 165 -25.19 57.07 34.49
C ALA A 165 -23.74 56.94 35.00
N PHE A 166 -22.92 56.21 34.24
CA PHE A 166 -21.50 56.48 34.16
C PHE A 166 -21.02 56.36 32.72
N GLU A 167 -20.83 57.52 32.10
CA GLU A 167 -20.16 57.75 30.82
C GLU A 167 -18.63 57.79 30.99
N PRO A 168 -17.84 57.81 29.88
CA PRO A 168 -16.66 56.96 29.72
C PRO A 168 -15.35 57.62 30.16
N ARG A 169 -14.42 56.81 30.68
CA ARG A 169 -13.05 57.26 30.97
C ARG A 169 -12.17 57.07 29.73
N ALA A 170 -11.81 58.20 29.13
CA ALA A 170 -10.79 58.34 28.11
C ALA A 170 -9.47 57.65 28.52
N ARG A 171 -8.90 56.85 27.62
CA ARG A 171 -7.48 56.51 27.63
C ARG A 171 -6.82 57.17 26.42
N ASN A 172 -5.88 58.04 26.77
CA ASN A 172 -5.07 58.83 25.86
C ASN A 172 -4.35 57.95 24.84
N GLY A 173 -4.27 58.50 23.62
CA GLY A 173 -3.59 57.90 22.50
C GLY A 173 -2.08 57.90 22.68
N ASN A 174 -1.49 56.75 22.40
CA ASN A 174 -0.16 56.68 21.82
C ASN A 174 -0.35 56.21 20.38
N THR A 175 -0.37 57.19 19.48
CA THR A 175 -0.20 57.00 18.04
C THR A 175 1.23 56.55 17.78
N MET A 176 1.43 55.27 17.50
CA MET A 176 2.54 54.82 16.68
C MET A 176 1.95 54.29 15.39
N SER A 177 2.08 55.12 14.35
CA SER A 177 1.91 54.74 12.96
C SER A 177 2.82 53.56 12.65
N SER A 178 2.25 52.43 12.24
CA SER A 178 3.02 51.36 11.62
C SER A 178 3.34 51.77 10.18
N PRO A 179 4.62 51.91 9.79
CA PRO A 179 4.95 51.83 8.39
C PRO A 179 4.74 50.38 7.96
N ARG A 180 3.66 50.19 7.20
CA ARG A 180 3.53 49.09 6.24
C ARG A 180 4.77 49.08 5.35
N SER A 181 5.07 47.89 4.82
CA SER A 181 5.97 47.63 3.68
C SER A 181 7.44 48.01 3.86
N THR A 182 8.30 47.08 4.29
CA THR A 182 9.75 46.99 3.93
C THR A 182 10.46 45.80 4.61
N LEU A 183 9.80 44.64 4.79
CA LEU A 183 10.47 43.44 5.33
C LEU A 183 10.11 42.14 4.59
N THR A 184 9.57 42.26 3.38
CA THR A 184 9.22 41.12 2.51
C THR A 184 10.03 41.11 1.20
N ALA A 185 11.20 41.75 1.17
CA ALA A 185 12.02 41.86 -0.04
C ALA A 185 13.48 41.39 0.12
N LEU A 186 13.89 40.88 1.28
CA LEU A 186 15.28 40.44 1.53
C LEU A 186 15.42 38.96 1.95
N LEU A 187 14.39 38.13 1.72
CA LEU A 187 14.40 36.68 1.98
C LEU A 187 14.13 35.83 0.72
N LEU A 188 14.23 36.43 -0.47
CA LEU A 188 13.90 35.80 -1.75
C LEU A 188 15.07 35.78 -2.75
N ALA A 189 16.30 36.12 -2.33
CA ALA A 189 17.47 36.20 -3.21
C ALA A 189 18.57 35.15 -2.92
N VAL A 190 18.30 34.13 -2.09
CA VAL A 190 19.30 33.08 -1.73
C VAL A 190 18.91 31.68 -2.22
N LEU A 191 17.89 31.55 -3.10
CA LEU A 191 17.46 30.24 -3.63
C LEU A 191 17.67 30.07 -5.15
N ALA A 192 18.51 30.89 -5.77
CA ALA A 192 18.91 30.69 -7.17
C ALA A 192 20.39 30.24 -7.25
N ILE A 193 20.71 29.10 -6.65
CA ILE A 193 21.79 28.28 -7.19
C ILE A 193 21.15 27.53 -8.35
N PRO A 194 21.51 27.78 -9.62
CA PRO A 194 21.15 26.83 -10.66
C PRO A 194 21.89 25.55 -10.28
N ALA A 195 21.15 24.56 -9.78
CA ALA A 195 21.60 23.19 -9.76
C ALA A 195 21.73 22.76 -11.22
N SER A 196 22.83 23.15 -11.88
CA SER A 196 23.37 22.39 -12.99
C SER A 196 23.96 21.12 -12.40
N ALA A 197 23.08 20.26 -11.87
CA ALA A 197 23.36 18.85 -11.89
C ALA A 197 23.54 18.54 -13.37
N GLN A 198 24.78 18.25 -13.76
CA GLN A 198 25.08 17.62 -15.04
C GLN A 198 24.30 16.31 -15.02
N GLN A 199 23.06 16.35 -15.50
CA GLN A 199 22.22 15.18 -15.61
C GLN A 199 22.88 14.36 -16.71
N ALA A 200 23.76 13.44 -16.32
CA ALA A 200 24.41 12.51 -17.23
C ALA A 200 23.31 12.00 -18.17
N GLN A 201 23.42 12.33 -19.44
CA GLN A 201 22.29 12.22 -20.35
C GLN A 201 22.12 10.73 -20.63
N ARG A 202 21.05 10.14 -20.08
CA ARG A 202 20.78 8.71 -20.23
C ARG A 202 20.50 8.42 -21.70
N ALA A 203 21.33 7.60 -22.34
CA ALA A 203 21.25 7.31 -23.77
C ALA A 203 21.03 5.82 -24.02
N THR A 204 20.26 5.49 -25.06
CA THR A 204 20.13 4.11 -25.57
C THR A 204 21.29 3.79 -26.53
N GLY A 205 21.41 2.51 -26.90
CA GLY A 205 22.51 2.01 -27.72
C GLY A 205 23.78 1.65 -26.93
N PRO A 206 24.80 1.07 -27.60
CA PRO A 206 24.89 0.90 -29.06
C PRO A 206 24.16 -0.34 -29.62
N VAL A 207 23.77 -1.30 -28.78
CA VAL A 207 23.23 -2.59 -29.22
C VAL A 207 21.72 -2.52 -29.44
N ILE A 208 20.99 -2.00 -28.45
CA ILE A 208 19.53 -1.87 -28.46
C ILE A 208 19.18 -0.38 -28.46
N GLN A 209 18.43 0.07 -29.45
CA GLN A 209 18.11 1.48 -29.69
C GLN A 209 16.74 1.86 -29.12
N SER A 210 15.79 0.93 -29.18
CA SER A 210 14.40 1.07 -28.72
C SER A 210 14.25 1.13 -27.19
N GLY A 211 15.26 0.72 -26.45
CA GLY A 211 15.27 0.70 -25.00
C GLY A 211 16.69 0.62 -24.45
N GLY A 212 16.80 0.32 -23.16
CA GLY A 212 18.09 0.05 -22.56
C GLY A 212 18.92 1.29 -22.26
N ALA A 213 18.30 2.42 -21.89
CA ALA A 213 19.04 3.65 -21.66
C ALA A 213 20.01 3.50 -20.46
N VAL A 214 21.27 3.91 -20.65
CA VAL A 214 22.37 3.76 -19.68
C VAL A 214 23.03 5.10 -19.38
N PHE A 215 23.78 5.14 -18.29
CA PHE A 215 24.66 6.27 -17.94
C PHE A 215 26.10 5.84 -18.15
N GLU A 216 26.96 6.79 -18.53
CA GLU A 216 28.40 6.57 -18.46
C GLU A 216 28.84 6.56 -16.99
N VAL A 217 29.62 5.56 -16.62
CA VAL A 217 30.21 5.43 -15.28
C VAL A 217 31.71 5.57 -15.45
N SER A 218 32.24 6.76 -15.19
CA SER A 218 33.67 7.00 -15.13
C SER A 218 34.23 6.52 -13.79
N ASP A 219 35.34 5.78 -13.83
CA ASP A 219 36.14 5.36 -12.67
C ASP A 219 35.37 4.52 -11.61
N PRO A 220 34.84 3.34 -11.96
CA PRO A 220 34.18 2.48 -10.98
C PRO A 220 35.17 1.83 -10.01
N ASP A 221 35.00 2.07 -8.70
CA ASP A 221 35.77 1.40 -7.63
C ASP A 221 35.62 -0.13 -7.63
N PHE A 222 34.52 -0.64 -8.21
CA PHE A 222 34.32 -2.06 -8.49
C PHE A 222 34.47 -2.29 -10.00
N PRO A 223 35.66 -2.71 -10.48
CA PRO A 223 35.96 -2.73 -11.90
C PRO A 223 35.19 -3.84 -12.64
N THR A 224 34.68 -3.50 -13.83
CA THR A 224 34.10 -4.48 -14.75
C THR A 224 35.19 -5.40 -15.27
N ARG A 225 34.95 -6.71 -15.21
CA ARG A 225 35.89 -7.72 -15.70
C ARG A 225 35.78 -7.92 -17.21
N MET A 226 36.72 -7.35 -17.94
CA MET A 226 36.73 -7.34 -19.42
C MET A 226 37.04 -8.71 -20.05
N ASP A 227 37.58 -9.65 -19.27
CA ASP A 227 38.03 -10.98 -19.69
C ASP A 227 36.97 -12.08 -19.53
N MET A 228 35.83 -11.78 -18.90
CA MET A 228 34.80 -12.76 -18.59
C MET A 228 33.80 -12.99 -19.73
N GLU A 229 33.28 -14.22 -19.79
CA GLU A 229 32.05 -14.57 -20.50
C GLU A 229 30.86 -14.31 -19.58
N TYR A 230 29.99 -13.37 -19.97
CA TYR A 230 28.79 -13.04 -19.21
C TYR A 230 27.59 -13.80 -19.78
N ARG A 231 27.14 -14.84 -19.09
CA ARG A 231 25.93 -15.63 -19.44
C ARG A 231 24.83 -15.39 -18.41
N ILE A 232 23.81 -14.60 -18.74
CA ILE A 232 22.73 -14.22 -17.81
C ILE A 232 21.36 -14.58 -18.37
N ALA A 233 20.56 -15.32 -17.60
CA ALA A 233 19.17 -15.61 -17.91
C ALA A 233 18.27 -14.74 -17.04
N PHE A 234 17.51 -13.84 -17.66
CA PHE A 234 16.61 -12.91 -16.98
C PHE A 234 15.23 -13.54 -16.86
N GLU A 235 14.70 -13.62 -15.64
CA GLU A 235 13.32 -13.98 -15.41
C GLU A 235 12.44 -12.72 -15.52
N VAL A 236 11.33 -12.81 -16.26
CA VAL A 236 10.38 -11.71 -16.44
C VAL A 236 8.99 -12.21 -16.13
N ALA A 237 8.46 -11.81 -14.96
CA ALA A 237 7.17 -12.27 -14.47
C ALA A 237 6.10 -11.18 -14.44
N ASP A 238 6.50 -9.95 -14.14
CA ASP A 238 5.60 -8.81 -13.95
C ASP A 238 5.31 -8.08 -15.26
N ALA A 239 4.06 -7.69 -15.45
CA ALA A 239 3.66 -6.85 -16.57
C ALA A 239 4.16 -5.41 -16.40
N SER A 240 4.14 -4.67 -17.50
CA SER A 240 4.43 -3.24 -17.56
C SER A 240 3.49 -2.45 -16.62
N PRO A 241 3.96 -1.33 -16.03
CA PRO A 241 3.11 -0.49 -15.18
C PRO A 241 1.86 0.07 -15.87
N GLY A 242 1.87 0.11 -17.20
CA GLY A 242 0.73 0.43 -18.05
C GLY A 242 0.92 -0.18 -19.44
N GLU A 243 -0.19 -0.35 -20.17
CA GLU A 243 -0.23 -1.05 -21.46
C GLU A 243 0.52 -0.34 -22.60
N ASP A 244 0.97 0.90 -22.40
CA ASP A 244 1.76 1.70 -23.35
C ASP A 244 3.18 2.00 -22.89
N GLN A 245 3.59 1.36 -21.81
CA GLN A 245 4.94 1.46 -21.31
C GLN A 245 5.71 0.20 -21.66
N LEU A 246 7.02 0.36 -21.87
CA LEU A 246 7.91 -0.78 -22.00
C LEU A 246 7.92 -1.57 -20.68
N ASN A 247 8.03 -2.89 -20.80
CA ASN A 247 8.26 -3.76 -19.66
C ASN A 247 9.61 -3.40 -19.04
N ALA A 248 9.60 -3.15 -17.72
CA ALA A 248 10.79 -2.69 -17.01
C ALA A 248 11.92 -3.74 -17.04
N SER A 249 11.60 -5.03 -16.92
CA SER A 249 12.59 -6.11 -16.91
C SER A 249 13.10 -6.42 -18.31
N LEU A 250 12.26 -6.42 -19.36
CA LEU A 250 12.76 -6.48 -20.74
C LEU A 250 13.70 -5.31 -21.05
N ASN A 251 13.35 -4.11 -20.59
CA ASN A 251 14.20 -2.93 -20.73
C ASN A 251 15.53 -3.09 -19.95
N THR A 252 15.53 -3.78 -18.80
CA THR A 252 16.77 -4.14 -18.07
C THR A 252 17.69 -5.03 -18.90
N VAL A 253 17.16 -6.00 -19.66
CA VAL A 253 17.96 -6.84 -20.57
C VAL A 253 18.67 -5.96 -21.61
N ALA A 254 17.95 -5.00 -22.20
CA ALA A 254 18.55 -4.06 -23.14
C ALA A 254 19.62 -3.17 -22.49
N ARG A 255 19.40 -2.71 -21.25
CA ARG A 255 20.42 -1.95 -20.48
C ARG A 255 21.67 -2.80 -20.29
N PHE A 256 21.50 -4.09 -19.97
CA PHE A 256 22.61 -5.00 -19.78
C PHE A 256 23.48 -5.12 -21.03
N LEU A 257 22.88 -5.30 -22.21
CA LEU A 257 23.62 -5.33 -23.47
C LEU A 257 24.31 -4.00 -23.77
N ASN A 258 23.58 -2.89 -23.63
CA ASN A 258 24.08 -1.55 -23.94
C ASN A 258 25.24 -1.14 -23.02
N MET A 259 25.13 -1.37 -21.70
CA MET A 259 26.17 -0.95 -20.75
C MET A 259 27.47 -1.76 -20.92
N HIS A 260 27.38 -3.06 -21.19
CA HIS A 260 28.58 -3.88 -21.39
C HIS A 260 29.25 -3.59 -22.74
N ALA A 261 28.46 -3.35 -23.80
CA ALA A 261 29.01 -2.88 -25.07
C ALA A 261 29.64 -1.50 -24.95
N GLY A 262 29.01 -0.56 -24.23
CA GLY A 262 29.56 0.77 -23.94
C GLY A 262 30.84 0.72 -23.11
N ALA A 263 30.97 -0.25 -22.20
CA ALA A 263 32.22 -0.53 -21.47
C ALA A 263 33.32 -1.14 -22.36
N GLY A 264 33.01 -1.53 -23.60
CA GLY A 264 33.97 -2.11 -24.55
C GLY A 264 34.11 -3.63 -24.48
N ILE A 265 33.18 -4.34 -23.81
CA ILE A 265 33.18 -5.81 -23.82
C ILE A 265 32.73 -6.28 -25.21
N PRO A 266 33.51 -7.16 -25.87
CA PRO A 266 33.13 -7.73 -27.16
C PRO A 266 31.75 -8.41 -27.11
N ARG A 267 30.93 -8.20 -28.16
CA ARG A 267 29.56 -8.72 -28.21
C ARG A 267 29.50 -10.24 -28.08
N ASP A 268 30.49 -10.96 -28.59
CA ASP A 268 30.57 -12.43 -28.52
C ASP A 268 30.80 -12.97 -27.10
N ARG A 269 31.14 -12.12 -26.12
CA ARG A 269 31.28 -12.48 -24.70
C ARG A 269 30.03 -12.23 -23.85
N ILE A 270 29.00 -11.61 -24.42
CA ILE A 270 27.79 -11.21 -23.69
C ILE A 270 26.61 -12.05 -24.18
N HIS A 271 26.16 -12.99 -23.37
CA HIS A 271 25.05 -13.89 -23.68
C HIS A 271 23.91 -13.62 -22.73
N ALA A 272 22.77 -13.20 -23.28
CA ALA A 272 21.55 -13.00 -22.52
C ALA A 272 20.47 -13.97 -23.01
N ALA A 273 19.68 -14.47 -22.06
CA ALA A 273 18.44 -15.17 -22.32
C ALA A 273 17.33 -14.53 -21.48
N VAL A 274 16.08 -14.65 -21.91
CA VAL A 274 14.91 -14.13 -21.23
C VAL A 274 13.89 -15.26 -21.10
N VAL A 275 13.47 -15.54 -19.87
CA VAL A 275 12.38 -16.48 -19.61
C VAL A 275 11.19 -15.70 -19.07
N VAL A 276 10.12 -15.67 -19.86
CA VAL A 276 8.91 -14.89 -19.56
C VAL A 276 7.83 -15.81 -19.02
N HIS A 277 7.20 -15.42 -17.92
CA HIS A 277 6.01 -16.07 -17.37
C HIS A 277 5.11 -15.06 -16.68
N GLY A 278 4.11 -15.54 -15.93
CA GLY A 278 3.28 -14.66 -15.12
C GLY A 278 2.56 -13.62 -15.97
N ALA A 279 2.40 -12.41 -15.43
CA ALA A 279 1.68 -11.30 -16.04
C ALA A 279 2.36 -10.74 -17.30
N ALA A 280 3.68 -10.94 -17.46
CA ALA A 280 4.42 -10.47 -18.62
C ALA A 280 4.15 -11.26 -19.91
N GLY A 281 3.59 -12.47 -19.83
CA GLY A 281 3.39 -13.36 -20.98
C GLY A 281 2.72 -12.69 -22.20
N PRO A 282 1.58 -12.00 -22.05
CA PRO A 282 0.90 -11.32 -23.17
C PRO A 282 1.72 -10.22 -23.83
N GLU A 283 2.77 -9.70 -23.20
CA GLU A 283 3.62 -8.65 -23.75
C GLU A 283 4.62 -9.17 -24.80
N LEU A 284 4.66 -10.49 -25.02
CA LEU A 284 5.37 -11.12 -26.15
C LEU A 284 4.50 -11.29 -27.39
N LEU A 285 3.25 -10.80 -27.38
CA LEU A 285 2.39 -10.84 -28.56
C LEU A 285 2.84 -9.82 -29.61
N ASP A 286 2.62 -10.13 -30.88
CA ASP A 286 2.74 -9.15 -31.95
C ASP A 286 1.69 -8.03 -31.80
N ASN A 287 1.77 -7.02 -32.66
CA ASN A 287 0.87 -5.88 -32.60
C ASN A 287 -0.60 -6.28 -32.82
N ASP A 288 -0.90 -7.23 -33.70
CA ASP A 288 -2.28 -7.55 -34.04
C ASP A 288 -2.95 -8.35 -32.90
N ALA A 289 -2.25 -9.36 -32.37
CA ALA A 289 -2.73 -10.16 -31.25
C ALA A 289 -2.78 -9.37 -29.94
N PHE A 290 -1.85 -8.44 -29.70
CA PHE A 290 -1.90 -7.55 -28.55
C PHE A 290 -3.04 -6.54 -28.67
N ARG A 291 -3.21 -5.91 -29.85
CA ARG A 291 -4.30 -4.96 -30.11
C ARG A 291 -5.67 -5.61 -29.97
N ALA A 292 -5.82 -6.89 -30.33
CA ALA A 292 -7.05 -7.63 -30.08
C ALA A 292 -7.40 -7.76 -28.58
N ARG A 293 -6.43 -7.64 -27.67
CA ARG A 293 -6.63 -7.72 -26.21
C ARG A 293 -6.79 -6.36 -25.54
N THR A 294 -5.96 -5.40 -25.91
CA THR A 294 -5.80 -4.11 -25.22
C THR A 294 -6.36 -2.93 -26.00
N GLY A 295 -6.66 -3.12 -27.29
CA GLY A 295 -7.06 -2.05 -28.21
C GLY A 295 -5.92 -1.15 -28.67
N ARG A 296 -4.65 -1.51 -28.40
CA ARG A 296 -3.46 -0.71 -28.72
C ARG A 296 -2.32 -1.58 -29.25
N ASP A 297 -1.34 -0.94 -29.88
CA ASP A 297 -0.11 -1.62 -30.31
C ASP A 297 0.73 -2.03 -29.11
N ASN A 298 1.48 -3.12 -29.23
CA ASN A 298 2.34 -3.58 -28.16
C ASN A 298 3.61 -2.71 -28.11
N PRO A 299 3.85 -1.96 -27.02
CA PRO A 299 5.02 -1.10 -26.91
C PRO A 299 6.34 -1.89 -26.93
N ASN A 300 6.31 -3.19 -26.61
CA ASN A 300 7.50 -4.03 -26.49
C ASN A 300 7.97 -4.66 -27.81
N VAL A 301 7.18 -4.61 -28.90
CA VAL A 301 7.52 -5.33 -30.16
C VAL A 301 8.91 -4.98 -30.65
N LYS A 302 9.20 -3.69 -30.81
CA LYS A 302 10.50 -3.24 -31.31
C LYS A 302 11.66 -3.63 -30.39
N LEU A 303 11.43 -3.60 -29.07
CA LEU A 303 12.43 -4.00 -28.07
C LEU A 303 12.73 -5.49 -28.14
N VAL A 304 11.69 -6.33 -28.20
CA VAL A 304 11.81 -7.78 -28.31
C VAL A 304 12.50 -8.17 -29.63
N GLU A 305 12.14 -7.54 -30.75
CA GLU A 305 12.79 -7.75 -32.05
C GLU A 305 14.28 -7.39 -32.02
N GLU A 306 14.65 -6.24 -31.43
CA GLU A 306 16.06 -5.84 -31.29
C GLU A 306 16.83 -6.79 -30.37
N LEU A 307 16.21 -7.29 -29.30
CA LEU A 307 16.82 -8.30 -28.42
C LEU A 307 17.06 -9.62 -29.16
N LEU A 308 16.07 -10.11 -29.91
CA LEU A 308 16.19 -11.32 -30.73
C LEU A 308 17.26 -11.16 -31.81
N ALA A 309 17.27 -10.02 -32.51
CA ALA A 309 18.28 -9.69 -33.52
C ALA A 309 19.70 -9.58 -32.92
N ALA A 310 19.80 -9.15 -31.66
CA ALA A 310 21.05 -9.17 -30.93
C ALA A 310 21.47 -10.59 -30.50
N GLY A 311 20.66 -11.64 -30.70
CA GLY A 311 20.96 -13.02 -30.32
C GLY A 311 20.51 -13.40 -28.90
N VAL A 312 19.63 -12.61 -28.29
CA VAL A 312 18.99 -12.97 -27.02
C VAL A 312 17.94 -14.05 -27.27
N GLN A 313 18.00 -15.16 -26.56
CA GLN A 313 16.93 -16.17 -26.61
C GLN A 313 15.77 -15.74 -25.72
N ILE A 314 14.57 -15.63 -26.27
CA ILE A 314 13.36 -15.26 -25.51
C ILE A 314 12.42 -16.45 -25.50
N VAL A 315 12.10 -16.93 -24.29
CA VAL A 315 11.36 -18.16 -24.05
C VAL A 315 10.15 -17.89 -23.17
N LEU A 316 8.96 -18.10 -23.71
CA LEU A 316 7.70 -18.05 -22.98
C LEU A 316 7.43 -19.37 -22.25
N CYS A 317 6.99 -19.27 -21.00
CA CYS A 317 6.45 -20.38 -20.24
C CYS A 317 5.16 -20.93 -20.88
N GLY A 318 5.16 -22.20 -21.30
CA GLY A 318 3.99 -22.86 -21.90
C GLY A 318 2.79 -22.96 -20.95
N GLN A 319 3.03 -23.10 -19.64
CA GLN A 319 1.94 -23.04 -18.65
C GLN A 319 1.30 -21.64 -18.61
N THR A 320 2.11 -20.59 -18.67
CA THR A 320 1.62 -19.21 -18.78
C THR A 320 0.87 -19.00 -20.09
N GLN A 321 1.42 -19.50 -21.21
CA GLN A 321 0.77 -19.43 -22.51
C GLN A 321 -0.65 -20.02 -22.46
N ALA A 322 -0.78 -21.24 -21.93
CA ALA A 322 -2.07 -21.92 -21.80
C ALA A 322 -3.00 -21.17 -20.84
N SER A 323 -2.52 -20.83 -19.63
CA SER A 323 -3.34 -20.16 -18.60
C SER A 323 -3.90 -18.80 -19.03
N ARG A 324 -3.15 -18.05 -19.85
CA ARG A 324 -3.51 -16.71 -20.33
C ARG A 324 -4.05 -16.69 -21.77
N ASN A 325 -4.39 -17.87 -22.31
CA ASN A 325 -4.91 -18.05 -23.66
C ASN A 325 -4.07 -17.34 -24.74
N ILE A 326 -2.74 -17.38 -24.64
CA ILE A 326 -1.83 -16.70 -25.57
C ILE A 326 -1.70 -17.53 -26.85
N PRO A 327 -2.21 -17.06 -28.01
CA PRO A 327 -2.10 -17.79 -29.27
C PRO A 327 -0.63 -17.89 -29.66
N ARG A 328 -0.19 -19.07 -30.13
CA ARG A 328 1.21 -19.29 -30.49
C ARG A 328 1.60 -18.48 -31.73
N GLU A 329 0.67 -18.41 -32.67
CA GLU A 329 0.74 -17.70 -33.93
C GLU A 329 0.71 -16.18 -33.79
N GLY A 330 0.28 -15.67 -32.63
CA GLY A 330 0.26 -14.24 -32.32
C GLY A 330 1.47 -13.78 -31.51
N LEU A 331 2.50 -14.63 -31.35
CA LEU A 331 3.75 -14.25 -30.69
C LEU A 331 4.65 -13.51 -31.69
N ILE A 332 5.45 -12.58 -31.16
CA ILE A 332 6.53 -11.95 -31.93
C ILE A 332 7.45 -13.04 -32.50
N ASP A 333 7.78 -12.94 -33.78
CA ASP A 333 8.58 -13.95 -34.48
C ASP A 333 9.93 -14.17 -33.79
N GLY A 334 10.34 -15.43 -33.64
CA GLY A 334 11.53 -15.82 -32.88
C GLY A 334 11.32 -16.09 -31.38
N VAL A 335 10.18 -15.71 -30.79
CA VAL A 335 9.84 -16.11 -29.41
C VAL A 335 9.59 -17.62 -29.35
N GLN A 336 10.31 -18.29 -28.46
CA GLN A 336 10.18 -19.73 -28.23
C GLN A 336 9.18 -20.02 -27.11
N VAL A 337 8.65 -21.24 -27.06
CA VAL A 337 7.78 -21.70 -25.97
C VAL A 337 8.38 -22.97 -25.35
N ALA A 338 8.63 -22.94 -24.05
CA ALA A 338 9.07 -24.09 -23.26
C ALA A 338 7.91 -24.76 -22.50
N LEU A 339 8.15 -25.94 -21.92
CA LEU A 339 7.17 -26.62 -21.05
C LEU A 339 6.71 -25.72 -19.88
N SER A 340 7.67 -25.07 -19.22
CA SER A 340 7.45 -24.12 -18.14
C SER A 340 8.64 -23.16 -18.03
N ALA A 341 8.45 -22.01 -17.37
CA ALA A 341 9.57 -21.12 -17.02
C ALA A 341 10.60 -21.82 -16.14
N ILE A 342 10.16 -22.63 -15.17
CA ILE A 342 11.06 -23.37 -14.27
C ILE A 342 11.99 -24.28 -15.09
N THR A 343 11.43 -25.00 -16.07
CA THR A 343 12.22 -25.87 -16.95
C THR A 343 13.19 -25.07 -17.81
N ALA A 344 12.76 -23.95 -18.40
CA ALA A 344 13.63 -23.11 -19.23
C ALA A 344 14.78 -22.49 -18.41
N LEU A 345 14.49 -21.94 -17.23
CA LEU A 345 15.49 -21.40 -16.32
C LEU A 345 16.48 -22.48 -15.87
N TYR A 346 15.99 -23.67 -15.51
CA TYR A 346 16.85 -24.80 -15.15
C TYR A 346 17.79 -25.22 -16.29
N THR A 347 17.28 -25.26 -17.53
CA THR A 347 18.11 -25.55 -18.71
C THR A 347 19.18 -24.49 -18.89
N PHE A 348 18.84 -23.19 -18.87
CA PHE A 348 19.82 -22.12 -18.99
C PHE A 348 20.89 -22.19 -17.89
N GLN A 349 20.49 -22.47 -16.65
CA GLN A 349 21.44 -22.66 -15.55
C GLN A 349 22.38 -23.83 -15.78
N THR A 350 21.86 -24.95 -16.29
CA THR A 350 22.66 -26.13 -16.65
C THR A 350 23.65 -25.81 -17.79
N ASP A 351 23.25 -24.93 -18.71
CA ASP A 351 24.08 -24.43 -19.81
C ASP A 351 25.05 -23.32 -19.39
N GLY A 352 25.19 -23.06 -18.08
CA GLY A 352 26.16 -22.14 -17.50
C GLY A 352 25.69 -20.68 -17.38
N TYR A 353 24.39 -20.41 -17.59
CA TYR A 353 23.82 -19.08 -17.32
C TYR A 353 23.59 -18.88 -15.82
N GLN A 354 23.77 -17.66 -15.35
CA GLN A 354 23.32 -17.23 -14.02
C GLN A 354 21.95 -16.58 -14.13
N VAL A 355 21.04 -16.90 -13.20
CA VAL A 355 19.69 -16.32 -13.21
C VAL A 355 19.68 -14.95 -12.56
N ASN A 356 19.09 -13.98 -13.25
CA ASN A 356 18.73 -12.68 -12.70
C ASN A 356 17.21 -12.58 -12.59
N PRO A 357 16.62 -12.50 -11.37
CA PRO A 357 15.18 -12.53 -11.18
C PRO A 357 14.48 -11.15 -11.24
N TRP A 358 15.15 -10.07 -11.69
CA TRP A 358 14.60 -8.71 -11.67
C TRP A 358 14.94 -7.86 -12.90
#